data_AF-A0A0M1JDX8-F1
#
_entry.id   AF-A0A0M1JDX8-F1
#
_cell.length_a   1.000
_cell.length_b   1.000
_cell.length_c   1.000
_cell.angle_alpha   90.00
_cell.angle_beta   90.00
_cell.angle_gamma   90.00
#
_symmetry.space_group_name_H-M   'P 1'
#
loop_
_entity.id
_entity.type
_entity.pdbx_description
1 polymer ?
#
loop_
_entity_poly.entity_id
_entity_poly.type
_entity_poly.pdbx_seq_one_letter_code
_entity_poly.pdbx_strand_id
1 'polypeptide(L)'
;MSDDKSNTNWNVLLAHLLALILEHFNVQVLSDVQLLTDPPRADIVLIRRESLEWTEEQRRWLADGLRHTNAGHLLIEFKYTEGLTISALSQLIAYDYFYCKVGKRPSKNVACFLIIARTPNGAWYKN
;
A
#
# COMPACT_ATOMS: atom_id res chain seq x y z
N MET A 1 16.26 14.49 -29.27
CA MET A 1 14.87 14.22 -28.86
C MET A 1 14.84 12.84 -28.26
N SER A 2 14.92 12.74 -26.93
CA SER A 2 14.75 11.49 -26.21
C SER A 2 13.27 11.23 -26.01
N ASP A 3 12.84 10.05 -26.40
CA ASP A 3 11.49 9.52 -26.24
C ASP A 3 11.13 9.52 -24.74
N ASP A 4 10.37 10.53 -24.32
CA ASP A 4 9.88 10.67 -22.95
C ASP A 4 8.73 9.68 -22.77
N LYS A 5 9.06 8.41 -22.48
CA LYS A 5 8.07 7.41 -22.08
C LYS A 5 7.37 7.97 -20.85
N SER A 6 6.15 8.49 -21.02
CA SER A 6 5.28 8.89 -19.93
C SER A 6 5.06 7.68 -19.03
N ASN A 7 5.90 7.52 -18.01
CA ASN A 7 5.85 6.39 -17.11
C ASN A 7 4.66 6.66 -16.18
N THR A 8 3.51 6.09 -16.53
CA THR A 8 2.27 6.26 -15.77
C THR A 8 2.55 5.99 -14.30
N ASN A 9 2.25 6.96 -13.43
CA ASN A 9 2.44 6.82 -11.98
C ASN A 9 1.30 5.95 -11.41
N TRP A 10 1.46 4.64 -11.59
CA TRP A 10 0.43 3.64 -11.25
C TRP A 10 0.11 3.59 -9.75
N ASN A 11 1.09 3.82 -8.88
CA ASN A 11 0.85 3.89 -7.44
C ASN A 11 -0.01 5.10 -7.07
N VAL A 12 0.24 6.28 -7.67
CA VAL A 12 -0.61 7.46 -7.47
C VAL A 12 -2.03 7.23 -7.99
N LEU A 13 -2.19 6.61 -9.16
CA LEU A 13 -3.51 6.24 -9.67
C LEU A 13 -4.26 5.32 -8.71
N LEU A 14 -3.60 4.24 -8.24
CA LEU A 14 -4.19 3.32 -7.27
C LEU A 14 -4.56 4.04 -5.97
N ALA A 15 -3.69 4.92 -5.45
CA ALA A 15 -3.96 5.68 -4.25
C ALA A 15 -5.20 6.57 -4.39
N HIS A 16 -5.36 7.27 -5.52
CA HIS A 16 -6.55 8.09 -5.76
C HIS A 16 -7.82 7.24 -5.85
N LEU A 17 -7.78 6.09 -6.53
CA LEU A 17 -8.93 5.18 -6.58
C LEU A 17 -9.30 4.65 -5.20
N LEU A 18 -8.30 4.32 -4.37
CA LEU A 18 -8.52 3.92 -2.98
C LEU A 18 -9.11 5.08 -2.15
N ALA A 19 -8.60 6.30 -2.32
CA ALA A 19 -9.07 7.48 -1.58
C ALA A 19 -10.55 7.77 -1.84
N LEU A 20 -11.00 7.69 -3.10
CA LEU A 20 -12.41 7.88 -3.49
C LEU A 20 -13.38 6.98 -2.72
N ILE A 21 -12.92 5.82 -2.27
CA ILE A 21 -13.72 4.83 -1.54
C ILE A 21 -13.46 4.96 -0.03
N LEU A 22 -12.20 4.85 0.38
CA LEU A 22 -11.80 4.65 1.77
C LEU A 22 -11.92 5.92 2.63
N GLU A 23 -11.77 7.10 2.04
CA GLU A 23 -11.92 8.35 2.81
C GLU A 23 -13.36 8.57 3.28
N HIS A 24 -14.35 8.07 2.52
CA HIS A 24 -15.75 8.05 2.96
C HIS A 24 -15.96 7.26 4.25
N PHE A 25 -15.13 6.23 4.48
CA PHE A 25 -15.15 5.40 5.69
C PHE A 25 -14.10 5.86 6.72
N ASN A 26 -13.66 7.11 6.65
CA ASN A 26 -12.68 7.73 7.55
C ASN A 26 -11.32 6.99 7.64
N VAL A 27 -10.89 6.46 6.49
CA VAL A 27 -9.56 5.89 6.31
C VAL A 27 -8.78 6.85 5.43
N GLN A 28 -7.72 7.43 5.98
CA GLN A 28 -6.87 8.35 5.22
C GLN A 28 -5.96 7.57 4.28
N VAL A 29 -5.86 8.05 3.04
CA VAL A 29 -4.98 7.49 2.02
C VAL A 29 -3.90 8.52 1.68
N LEU A 30 -2.64 8.12 1.80
CA LEU A 30 -1.49 8.94 1.40
C LEU A 30 -0.75 8.23 0.28
N SER A 31 -0.27 8.98 -0.72
CA SER A 31 0.60 8.49 -1.78
C SER A 31 1.98 9.15 -1.71
N ASP A 32 2.99 8.48 -2.29
CA ASP A 32 4.37 8.98 -2.39
C ASP A 32 4.91 9.51 -1.05
N VAL A 33 4.71 8.74 0.02
CA VAL A 33 5.04 9.18 1.37
C VAL A 33 6.55 9.15 1.56
N GLN A 34 7.13 10.35 1.66
CA GLN A 34 8.54 10.52 1.92
C GLN A 34 8.87 10.08 3.35
N LEU A 35 9.66 9.00 3.47
CA LEU A 35 10.06 8.45 4.77
C LEU A 35 11.33 9.08 5.33
N LEU A 36 12.14 9.71 4.47
CA LEU A 36 13.45 10.29 4.77
C LEU A 36 13.79 11.37 3.71
N THR A 37 14.74 12.26 4.02
CA THR A 37 15.08 13.46 3.22
C THR A 37 15.69 13.18 1.84
N ASP A 38 16.32 12.01 1.63
CA ASP A 38 16.69 11.49 0.30
C ASP A 38 16.86 9.94 0.25
N PRO A 39 15.78 9.11 0.35
CA PRO A 39 15.81 7.66 0.03
C PRO A 39 14.36 7.08 -0.19
N PRO A 40 13.99 5.80 0.10
CA PRO A 40 12.83 5.17 -0.53
C PRO A 40 11.50 5.71 0.01
N ARG A 41 10.52 5.85 -0.89
CA ARG A 41 9.18 6.42 -0.65
C ARG A 41 8.18 5.29 -0.56
N ALA A 42 7.38 5.24 0.50
CA ALA A 42 6.26 4.30 0.51
C ALA A 42 5.24 4.74 -0.54
N ASP A 43 4.87 3.82 -1.44
CA ASP A 43 3.96 4.10 -2.54
C ASP A 43 2.60 4.57 -2.03
N ILE A 44 2.03 3.85 -1.06
CA ILE A 44 0.73 4.16 -0.45
C ILE A 44 0.76 3.88 1.05
N VAL A 45 0.14 4.75 1.85
CA VAL A 45 -0.11 4.51 3.27
C VAL A 45 -1.59 4.69 3.58
N LEU A 46 -2.21 3.66 4.16
CA LEU A 46 -3.57 3.71 4.69
C LEU A 46 -3.52 3.93 6.19
N ILE A 47 -4.26 4.91 6.71
CA ILE A 47 -4.29 5.27 8.14
C ILE A 47 -5.72 5.23 8.64
N ARG A 48 -5.96 4.38 9.63
CA ARG A 48 -7.21 4.31 10.39
C ARG A 48 -7.21 5.39 11.48
N ARG A 49 -8.09 6.40 11.36
CA ARG A 49 -8.01 7.62 12.17
C ARG A 49 -8.64 7.54 13.56
N GLU A 50 -9.87 7.04 13.67
CA GLU A 50 -10.69 7.29 14.88
C GLU A 50 -11.01 6.04 15.70
N SER A 51 -10.98 4.85 15.11
CA SER A 51 -11.39 3.63 15.78
C SER A 51 -10.21 2.94 16.51
N LEU A 52 -10.51 1.96 17.36
CA LEU A 52 -9.51 1.02 17.91
C LEU A 52 -9.30 -0.21 17.02
N GLU A 53 -10.30 -0.57 16.22
CA GLU A 53 -10.25 -1.64 15.22
C GLU A 53 -10.80 -1.21 13.85
N TRP A 54 -10.43 -1.90 12.78
CA TRP A 54 -11.08 -1.70 11.47
C TRP A 54 -12.52 -2.17 11.52
N THR A 55 -13.46 -1.33 11.08
CA THR A 55 -14.88 -1.70 11.00
C THR A 55 -15.10 -2.69 9.85
N GLU A 56 -16.20 -3.45 9.91
CA GLU A 56 -16.57 -4.36 8.82
C GLU A 56 -16.75 -3.64 7.48
N GLU A 57 -17.29 -2.43 7.49
CA GLU A 57 -17.44 -1.61 6.29
C GLU A 57 -16.08 -1.22 5.71
N GLN A 58 -15.12 -0.80 6.55
CA GLN A 58 -13.76 -0.51 6.09
C GLN A 58 -13.08 -1.77 5.54
N ARG A 59 -13.21 -2.92 6.23
CA ARG A 59 -12.59 -4.19 5.81
C ARG A 59 -13.10 -4.70 4.47
N ARG A 60 -14.38 -4.47 4.15
CA ARG A 60 -14.97 -4.88 2.85
C ARG A 60 -14.32 -4.23 1.65
N TRP A 61 -13.74 -3.04 1.82
CA TRP A 61 -13.06 -2.29 0.77
C TRP A 61 -11.55 -2.54 0.70
N LEU A 62 -11.00 -3.31 1.64
CA LEU A 62 -9.60 -3.72 1.62
C LEU A 62 -9.42 -5.02 0.83
N ALA A 63 -8.31 -5.10 0.09
CA ALA A 63 -7.92 -6.30 -0.62
C ALA A 63 -7.76 -7.49 0.35
N ASP A 64 -7.86 -8.70 -0.20
CA ASP A 64 -7.58 -9.90 0.58
C ASP A 64 -6.13 -9.88 1.11
N GLY A 65 -5.92 -10.41 2.31
CA GLY A 65 -4.68 -10.19 3.08
C GLY A 65 -4.69 -8.89 3.89
N LEU A 66 -4.91 -7.72 3.27
CA LEU A 66 -4.96 -6.43 3.98
C LEU A 66 -6.11 -6.41 5.00
N ARG A 67 -7.28 -6.92 4.62
CA ARG A 67 -8.49 -6.92 5.46
C ARG A 67 -8.39 -7.73 6.76
N HIS A 68 -7.39 -8.60 6.91
CA HIS A 68 -7.24 -9.51 8.08
C HIS A 68 -6.33 -8.94 9.17
N THR A 69 -5.66 -7.82 8.92
CA THR A 69 -4.80 -7.17 9.92
C THR A 69 -5.60 -6.30 10.89
N ASN A 70 -5.03 -6.05 12.07
CA ASN A 70 -5.52 -5.07 13.04
C ASN A 70 -4.61 -3.84 13.16
N ALA A 71 -3.51 -3.79 12.41
CA ALA A 71 -2.62 -2.62 12.36
C ALA A 71 -3.38 -1.37 11.90
N GLY A 72 -3.26 -0.26 12.61
CA GLY A 72 -3.89 1.01 12.25
C GLY A 72 -3.23 1.70 11.04
N HIS A 73 -2.00 1.34 10.70
CA HIS A 73 -1.26 1.87 9.56
C HIS A 73 -0.85 0.73 8.62
N LEU A 74 -1.28 0.81 7.37
CA LEU A 74 -0.92 -0.16 6.33
C LEU A 74 -0.01 0.52 5.32
N LEU A 75 1.25 0.09 5.23
CA LEU A 75 2.19 0.58 4.24
C LEU A 75 2.17 -0.38 3.07
N ILE A 76 2.04 0.15 1.87
CA ILE A 76 1.90 -0.63 0.66
C ILE A 76 3.02 -0.23 -0.29
N GLU A 77 3.79 -1.23 -0.72
CA GLU A 77 4.63 -1.16 -1.92
C GLU A 77 3.84 -1.78 -3.07
N PHE A 78 3.78 -1.11 -4.21
CA PHE A 78 3.00 -1.51 -5.37
C PHE A 78 3.90 -1.76 -6.58
N LYS A 79 3.81 -2.96 -7.15
CA LYS A 79 4.43 -3.30 -8.43
C LYS A 79 3.36 -3.62 -9.46
N TYR A 80 3.32 -2.83 -10.53
CA TYR A 80 2.48 -3.10 -11.70
C TYR A 80 2.89 -4.37 -12.47
N THR A 81 4.10 -4.88 -12.26
CA THR A 81 4.59 -6.12 -12.88
C THR A 81 4.46 -7.32 -11.94
N GLU A 82 4.46 -8.53 -12.47
CA GLU A 82 4.45 -9.76 -11.66
C GLU A 82 5.77 -10.07 -10.94
N GLY A 83 6.83 -9.31 -11.23
CA GLY A 83 8.17 -9.53 -10.70
C GLY A 83 8.25 -9.26 -9.20
N LEU A 84 8.33 -10.33 -8.40
CA LEU A 84 8.74 -10.26 -7.00
C LEU A 84 10.25 -10.24 -6.92
N THR A 85 10.84 -9.09 -6.58
CA THR A 85 12.30 -8.93 -6.47
C THR A 85 12.76 -8.79 -5.02
N ILE A 86 14.01 -9.17 -4.76
CA ILE A 86 14.66 -8.94 -3.46
C ILE A 86 14.72 -7.44 -3.14
N SER A 87 14.85 -6.59 -4.15
CA SER A 87 14.84 -5.13 -3.97
C SER A 87 13.50 -4.62 -3.44
N ALA A 88 12.37 -5.12 -3.95
CA ALA A 88 11.04 -4.74 -3.46
C ALA A 88 10.83 -5.18 -1.99
N LEU A 89 11.30 -6.39 -1.65
CA LEU A 89 11.28 -6.87 -0.25
C LEU A 89 12.18 -6.02 0.66
N SER A 90 13.36 -5.63 0.18
CA SER A 90 14.29 -4.76 0.92
C SER A 90 13.71 -3.36 1.16
N GLN A 91 13.00 -2.81 0.16
CA GLN A 91 12.25 -1.55 0.29
C GLN A 91 11.18 -1.67 1.38
N LEU A 92 10.40 -2.75 1.36
CA LEU A 92 9.35 -2.99 2.35
C LEU A 92 9.88 -3.09 3.79
N ILE A 93 11.02 -3.79 3.97
CA ILE A 93 11.71 -3.87 5.28
C ILE A 93 12.20 -2.50 5.73
N ALA A 94 12.77 -1.71 4.81
CA ALA A 94 13.21 -0.36 5.11
C ALA A 94 12.02 0.53 5.53
N TYR A 95 10.88 0.41 4.86
CA TYR A 95 9.66 1.14 5.21
C TYR A 95 9.20 0.83 6.63
N ASP A 96 9.10 -0.44 6.98
CA ASP A 96 8.71 -0.88 8.31
C ASP A 96 9.63 -0.25 9.37
N TYR A 97 10.94 -0.40 9.17
CA TYR A 97 11.94 0.12 10.10
C TYR A 97 11.83 1.64 10.25
N PHE A 98 11.85 2.41 9.17
CA PHE A 98 11.87 3.87 9.26
C PHE A 98 10.53 4.44 9.72
N TYR A 99 9.41 3.94 9.20
CA TYR A 99 8.08 4.43 9.59
C TYR A 99 7.77 4.17 11.06
N CYS A 100 8.24 3.04 11.60
CA CYS A 100 8.11 2.72 13.02
C CYS A 100 9.12 3.49 13.88
N LYS A 101 10.42 3.41 13.55
CA LYS A 101 11.49 3.94 14.42
C LYS A 101 11.59 5.46 14.38
N VAL A 102 11.58 6.05 13.18
CA VAL A 102 11.66 7.51 13.02
C VAL A 102 10.33 8.15 13.40
N GLY A 103 9.22 7.55 12.98
CA GLY A 103 7.87 8.01 13.32
C GLY A 103 7.42 7.73 14.76
N LYS A 104 8.24 7.04 15.58
CA LYS A 104 7.92 6.60 16.95
C LYS A 104 6.59 5.85 17.06
N ARG A 105 6.25 5.05 16.04
CA ARG A 105 5.02 4.25 16.02
C ARG A 105 5.29 2.83 16.57
N PRO A 106 4.36 2.25 17.36
CA PRO A 106 4.49 0.86 17.79
C PRO A 106 4.47 -0.07 16.59
N SER A 107 5.45 -0.99 16.49
CA SER A 107 5.53 -1.94 15.37
C SER A 107 4.27 -2.80 15.24
N LYS A 108 3.61 -3.15 16.35
CA LYS A 108 2.34 -3.87 16.35
C LYS A 108 1.17 -3.13 15.67
N ASN A 109 1.29 -1.81 15.47
CA ASN A 109 0.26 -0.98 14.86
C ASN A 109 0.56 -0.63 13.40
N VAL A 110 1.63 -1.19 12.85
CA VAL A 110 2.09 -0.97 11.47
C VAL A 110 2.16 -2.34 10.79
N ALA A 111 1.66 -2.44 9.57
CA ALA A 111 1.79 -3.63 8.75
C ALA A 111 2.20 -3.22 7.34
N CYS A 112 3.17 -3.94 6.77
CA CYS A 112 3.68 -3.67 5.44
C CYS A 112 3.23 -4.74 4.45
N PHE A 113 2.73 -4.33 3.30
CA PHE A 113 2.19 -5.19 2.25
C PHE A 113 2.89 -4.90 0.93
N LEU A 114 3.17 -5.96 0.19
CA LEU A 114 3.58 -5.87 -1.20
C LEU A 114 2.42 -6.32 -2.08
N ILE A 115 1.92 -5.42 -2.91
CA ILE A 115 0.91 -5.71 -3.92
C ILE A 115 1.59 -5.83 -5.27
N ILE A 116 1.47 -7.00 -5.89
CA ILE A 116 1.97 -7.26 -7.24
C ILE A 116 0.80 -7.54 -8.18
N ALA A 117 0.87 -7.01 -9.40
CA ALA A 117 -0.03 -7.46 -10.44
C ALA A 117 0.21 -8.94 -10.74
N ARG A 118 -0.85 -9.66 -11.12
CA ARG A 118 -0.78 -11.03 -11.60
C ARG A 118 -1.71 -11.21 -12.79
N THR A 119 -1.21 -11.82 -13.84
CA THR A 119 -2.02 -12.30 -14.96
C THR A 119 -2.82 -13.49 -14.45
N PRO A 120 -4.17 -13.47 -14.57
CA PRO A 120 -4.98 -14.61 -14.16
C PRO A 120 -4.60 -15.86 -14.96
N ASN A 121 -4.10 -16.89 -14.29
CA ASN A 121 -3.87 -18.20 -14.89
C ASN A 121 -4.92 -19.19 -14.35
N GLY A 122 -5.96 -19.39 -15.14
CA GLY A 122 -7.00 -20.41 -14.91
C GLY A 122 -8.13 -20.28 -15.92
N ALA A 123 -8.85 -21.38 -16.17
CA ALA A 123 -9.99 -21.40 -17.10
C ALA A 123 -11.26 -20.81 -16.46
N TRP A 124 -11.16 -19.62 -15.88
CA TRP A 124 -12.25 -18.95 -15.14
C TRP A 124 -13.44 -18.55 -16.04
N TYR A 125 -13.27 -18.63 -17.36
CA TYR A 125 -14.29 -18.39 -18.39
C TYR A 125 -15.11 -19.63 -18.77
N LYS A 126 -14.85 -20.80 -18.16
CA LYS A 126 -15.51 -22.08 -18.49
C LYS A 126 -16.63 -22.50 -17.51
N ASN A 127 -17.09 -21.60 -16.64
CA ASN A 127 -18.22 -21.86 -15.76
C ASN A 127 -19.42 -21.02 -16.15
#